data_AF-A0A2V6FTV1-F1
#
_entry.id   AF-A0A2V6FTV1-F1
#
_cell.length_a   1.000
_cell.length_b   1.000
_cell.length_c   1.000
_cell.angle_alpha   90.00
_cell.angle_beta   90.00
_cell.angle_gamma   90.00
#
_symmetry.space_group_name_H-M   'P 1'
#
loop_
_entity.id
_entity.type
_entity.pdbx_description
1 polymer ?
#
loop_
_entity_poly.entity_id
_entity_poly.type
_entity_poly.pdbx_seq_one_letter_code
_entity_poly.pdbx_strand_id
1 'polypeptide(L)'
;MKFLKILGLSLALLATVQAVQQPSAHTKGTPTGKPNGLLKPGQYWWKPQLSPSGPLMVLVSIPQQTMHVYRNGILIGRSTVSTGSKGHATPGGVFTILEKKQEHYSK
;
A
#
# COMPACT_ATOMS: atom_id res chain seq x y z
N MET A 1 35.63 -40.73 -36.31
CA MET A 1 35.95 -39.29 -36.45
C MET A 1 34.84 -38.59 -37.22
N LYS A 2 33.95 -37.88 -36.51
CA LYS A 2 33.30 -36.61 -36.91
C LYS A 2 32.20 -36.31 -35.87
N PHE A 3 32.59 -35.48 -34.92
CA PHE A 3 31.72 -34.70 -34.06
C PHE A 3 30.85 -33.76 -34.92
N LEU A 4 29.62 -33.41 -34.51
CA LEU A 4 29.28 -32.06 -34.04
C LEU A 4 27.77 -31.86 -33.71
N LYS A 5 27.50 -31.78 -32.40
CA LYS A 5 26.62 -30.83 -31.69
C LYS A 5 25.14 -30.68 -32.12
N ILE A 6 24.28 -31.48 -31.51
CA ILE A 6 22.90 -31.09 -31.17
C ILE A 6 22.91 -30.69 -29.70
N LEU A 7 23.07 -29.41 -29.37
CA LEU A 7 22.61 -28.86 -28.09
C LEU A 7 22.76 -27.34 -28.06
N GLY A 8 21.69 -26.63 -27.75
CA GLY A 8 21.80 -25.21 -27.42
C GLY A 8 20.58 -24.35 -27.73
N LEU A 9 19.35 -24.84 -27.52
CA LEU A 9 18.21 -23.94 -27.37
C LEU A 9 17.89 -23.80 -25.87
N SER A 10 18.81 -23.21 -25.13
CA SER A 10 18.58 -22.80 -23.75
C SER A 10 17.71 -21.55 -23.76
N LEU A 11 16.42 -21.81 -23.55
CA LEU A 11 15.35 -20.89 -23.21
C LEU A 11 15.86 -19.72 -22.36
N ALA A 12 15.94 -18.53 -22.95
CA ALA A 12 16.15 -17.29 -22.21
C ALA A 12 14.87 -16.99 -21.41
N LEU A 13 14.76 -17.61 -20.23
CA LEU A 13 13.74 -17.28 -19.26
C LEU A 13 14.12 -15.92 -18.67
N LEU A 14 13.62 -14.84 -19.30
CA LEU A 14 13.61 -13.51 -18.70
C LEU A 14 12.77 -13.61 -17.42
N ALA A 15 13.42 -13.91 -16.30
CA ALA A 15 12.89 -13.59 -15.00
C ALA A 15 12.87 -12.06 -14.92
N THR A 16 11.73 -11.46 -15.29
CA THR A 16 11.43 -10.09 -14.91
C THR A 16 11.34 -10.08 -13.38
N VAL A 17 12.48 -9.84 -12.74
CA VAL A 17 12.53 -9.47 -11.33
C VAL A 17 11.76 -8.17 -11.27
N GLN A 18 10.47 -8.23 -10.92
CA GLN A 18 9.74 -7.04 -10.52
C GLN A 18 10.44 -6.54 -9.27
N ALA A 19 11.34 -5.59 -9.49
CA ALA A 19 11.98 -4.82 -8.44
C ALA A 19 10.89 -4.41 -7.45
N VAL A 20 11.02 -4.85 -6.20
CA VAL A 20 10.17 -4.42 -5.10
C VAL A 20 10.22 -2.90 -5.13
N GLN A 21 9.14 -2.26 -5.59
CA GLN A 21 9.06 -0.81 -5.58
C GLN A 21 9.22 -0.39 -4.13
N GLN A 22 10.38 0.19 -3.84
CA GLN A 22 10.71 0.88 -2.59
C GLN A 22 9.46 1.68 -2.17
N PRO A 23 9.00 1.64 -0.91
CA PRO A 23 7.95 2.53 -0.44
C PRO A 23 8.30 3.93 -0.93
N SER A 24 7.38 4.55 -1.66
CA SER A 24 7.59 5.85 -2.28
C SER A 24 8.24 6.80 -1.26
N ALA A 25 9.31 7.50 -1.64
CA ALA A 25 10.12 8.35 -0.77
C ALA A 25 9.36 9.50 -0.05
N HIS A 26 8.03 9.52 -0.19
CA HIS A 26 7.11 10.53 0.32
C HIS A 26 6.50 10.17 1.68
N THR A 27 6.69 8.96 2.22
CA THR A 27 6.12 8.57 3.51
C THR A 27 7.14 8.76 4.65
N LYS A 28 6.94 9.80 5.47
CA LYS A 28 7.80 10.13 6.63
C LYS A 28 7.60 9.23 7.88
N GLY A 29 6.76 8.20 7.80
CA GLY A 29 6.44 7.31 8.93
C GLY A 29 7.43 6.15 9.09
N THR A 30 7.18 5.29 10.08
CA THR A 30 7.97 4.07 10.31
C THR A 30 7.24 2.84 9.76
N PRO A 31 7.80 2.12 8.76
CA PRO A 31 7.18 0.91 8.27
C PRO A 31 7.26 -0.21 9.31
N THR A 32 6.19 -0.99 9.43
CA THR A 32 6.17 -2.27 10.14
C THR A 32 6.25 -3.41 9.12
N GLY A 33 6.78 -4.56 9.53
CA GLY A 33 6.81 -5.76 8.69
C GLY A 33 5.51 -6.58 8.73
N LYS A 34 4.60 -6.26 9.65
CA LYS A 34 3.44 -7.11 9.98
C LYS A 34 2.13 -6.50 9.47
N PRO A 35 1.26 -7.30 8.82
CA PRO A 35 -0.04 -6.82 8.36
C PRO A 35 -1.05 -6.61 9.49
N ASN A 36 -0.79 -7.18 10.68
CA ASN A 36 -1.70 -7.23 11.82
C ASN A 36 -1.04 -6.66 13.09
N GLY A 37 -1.83 -6.56 14.16
CA GLY A 37 -1.40 -6.01 15.45
C GLY A 37 -1.61 -4.51 15.58
N LEU A 38 -1.26 -4.01 16.78
CA LEU A 38 -1.35 -2.61 17.16
C LEU A 38 -0.19 -1.82 16.52
N LEU A 39 -0.52 -0.67 15.94
CA LEU A 39 0.45 0.27 15.40
C LEU A 39 0.71 1.37 16.45
N LYS A 40 1.99 1.73 16.65
CA LYS A 40 2.34 2.95 17.38
C LYS A 40 2.07 4.18 16.50
N PRO A 41 1.87 5.38 17.08
CA PRO A 41 1.72 6.61 16.30
C PRO A 41 2.83 6.78 15.26
N GLY A 42 2.43 7.07 14.02
CA GLY A 42 3.37 7.25 12.90
C GLY A 42 3.87 5.94 12.26
N GLN A 43 3.46 4.78 12.78
CA GLN A 43 3.72 3.50 12.13
C GLN A 43 2.70 3.17 11.06
N TYR A 44 3.17 2.51 10.01
CA TYR A 44 2.34 2.04 8.90
C TYR A 44 2.82 0.69 8.38
N TRP A 45 1.97 -0.03 7.68
CA TRP A 45 2.31 -1.21 6.88
C TRP A 45 1.88 -0.95 5.44
N TRP A 46 2.74 -1.26 4.45
CA TRP A 46 2.47 -0.97 3.04
C TRP A 46 3.06 -2.06 2.15
N LYS A 47 2.18 -2.77 1.42
CA LYS A 47 2.51 -3.86 0.49
C LYS A 47 1.56 -3.82 -0.74
N PRO A 48 1.63 -2.76 -1.58
CA PRO A 48 0.76 -2.59 -2.75
C PRO A 48 0.91 -3.71 -3.79
N GLN A 49 2.02 -4.42 -3.80
CA GLN A 49 2.27 -5.56 -4.70
C GLN A 49 1.37 -6.77 -4.44
N LEU A 50 0.74 -6.87 -3.26
CA LEU A 50 -0.19 -7.97 -2.96
C LEU A 50 -1.45 -7.92 -3.80
N SER A 51 -1.81 -6.74 -4.31
CA SER A 51 -2.86 -6.56 -5.30
C SER A 51 -2.46 -5.39 -6.21
N PRO A 52 -1.84 -5.65 -7.37
CA PRO A 52 -1.31 -4.59 -8.24
C PRO A 52 -2.39 -3.71 -8.88
N SER A 53 -3.60 -4.25 -9.10
CA SER A 53 -4.68 -3.58 -9.83
C SER A 53 -6.06 -3.90 -9.24
N GLY A 54 -7.07 -3.14 -9.67
CA GLY A 54 -8.47 -3.33 -9.27
C GLY A 54 -9.02 -2.20 -8.38
N PRO A 55 -10.30 -2.30 -7.99
CA PRO A 55 -10.98 -1.28 -7.19
C PRO A 55 -10.27 -1.05 -5.86
N LEU A 56 -10.11 0.22 -5.47
CA LEU A 56 -9.46 0.62 -4.22
C LEU A 56 -10.49 1.11 -3.21
N MET A 57 -10.36 0.67 -1.96
CA MET A 57 -11.18 1.10 -0.84
C MET A 57 -10.28 1.46 0.33
N VAL A 58 -10.55 2.60 0.97
CA VAL A 58 -9.91 2.99 2.23
C VAL A 58 -10.96 2.93 3.32
N LEU A 59 -10.74 2.08 4.32
CA LEU A 59 -11.59 1.98 5.50
C LEU A 59 -10.90 2.70 6.66
N VAL A 60 -11.52 3.75 7.17
CA VAL A 60 -11.04 4.49 8.34
C VAL A 60 -11.92 4.13 9.52
N SER A 61 -11.33 3.52 10.54
CA SER A 61 -12.01 3.30 11.81
C SER A 61 -11.67 4.42 12.79
N ILE A 62 -12.68 5.23 13.12
CA ILE A 62 -12.57 6.27 14.16
C ILE A 62 -12.33 5.65 15.55
N PRO A 63 -13.08 4.61 16.00
CA PRO A 63 -12.83 4.02 17.32
C PRO A 63 -11.45 3.38 17.47
N GLN A 64 -10.89 2.82 16.38
CA GLN A 64 -9.56 2.19 16.41
C GLN A 64 -8.41 3.13 15.99
N GLN A 65 -8.70 4.40 15.65
CA GLN A 65 -7.71 5.36 15.12
C GLN A 65 -6.76 4.74 14.07
N THR A 66 -7.33 3.93 13.18
CA THR A 66 -6.56 3.16 12.19
C THR A 66 -7.25 3.22 10.83
N MET A 67 -6.47 3.42 9.77
CA MET A 67 -6.91 3.22 8.39
C MET A 67 -6.41 1.90 7.82
N HIS A 68 -7.20 1.31 6.93
CA HIS A 68 -6.89 0.13 6.15
C HIS A 68 -7.11 0.44 4.67
N VAL A 69 -6.17 0.05 3.83
CA VAL A 69 -6.24 0.20 2.37
C VAL A 69 -6.39 -1.17 1.76
N TYR A 70 -7.51 -1.38 1.07
CA TYR A 70 -7.81 -2.58 0.33
C TYR A 70 -7.74 -2.30 -1.17
N ARG A 71 -7.24 -3.26 -1.94
CA ARG A 71 -7.38 -3.28 -3.40
C ARG A 71 -7.87 -4.65 -3.85
N ASN A 72 -8.98 -4.65 -4.58
CA ASN A 72 -9.66 -5.87 -5.00
C ASN A 72 -9.95 -6.83 -3.82
N GLY A 73 -10.36 -6.29 -2.67
CA GLY A 73 -10.62 -7.05 -1.44
C GLY A 73 -9.37 -7.47 -0.64
N ILE A 74 -8.16 -7.29 -1.17
CA ILE A 74 -6.91 -7.65 -0.49
C ILE A 74 -6.37 -6.46 0.30
N LEU A 75 -6.02 -6.66 1.57
CA LEU A 75 -5.38 -5.64 2.40
C LEU A 75 -3.97 -5.38 1.87
N ILE A 76 -3.71 -4.16 1.42
CA ILE A 76 -2.42 -3.71 0.88
C ILE A 76 -1.73 -2.64 1.75
N GLY A 77 -2.43 -2.07 2.72
CA GLY A 77 -1.87 -1.04 3.58
C GLY A 77 -2.64 -0.79 4.86
N ARG A 78 -1.94 -0.33 5.90
CA ARG A 78 -2.52 0.13 7.18
C ARG A 78 -1.69 1.29 7.75
N SER A 79 -2.32 2.19 8.49
CA SER A 79 -1.62 3.25 9.22
C SER A 79 -2.45 3.71 10.41
N THR A 80 -1.81 4.25 11.44
CA THR A 80 -2.52 5.09 12.41
C THR A 80 -3.09 6.32 11.73
N VAL A 81 -4.23 6.82 12.20
CA VAL A 81 -4.80 8.12 11.84
C VAL A 81 -5.03 8.96 13.10
N SER A 82 -5.16 10.27 12.92
CA SER A 82 -5.66 11.18 13.95
C SER A 82 -6.93 11.81 13.40
N THR A 83 -8.08 11.51 13.99
CA THR A 83 -9.37 12.03 13.54
C THR A 83 -9.77 13.28 14.33
N GLY A 84 -10.87 13.91 13.92
CA GLY A 84 -11.40 15.11 14.56
C GLY A 84 -11.64 14.98 16.06
N SER A 85 -11.38 16.05 16.80
CA SER A 85 -11.54 16.14 18.25
C SER A 85 -13.00 16.37 18.65
N LYS A 86 -13.28 16.37 19.96
CA LYS A 86 -14.61 16.72 20.48
C LYS A 86 -15.02 18.12 19.99
N GLY A 87 -16.23 18.25 19.45
CA GLY A 87 -16.72 19.49 18.83
C GLY A 87 -16.34 19.67 17.36
N HIS A 88 -15.42 18.86 16.83
CA HIS A 88 -14.96 18.87 15.43
C HIS A 88 -14.81 17.44 14.90
N ALA A 89 -15.79 16.58 15.22
CA ALA A 89 -15.70 15.16 14.92
C ALA A 89 -15.65 14.90 13.41
N THR A 90 -14.81 13.95 12.99
CA THR A 90 -14.84 13.45 11.62
C THR A 90 -16.17 12.73 11.38
N PRO A 91 -16.98 13.13 10.40
CA PRO A 91 -18.25 12.47 10.13
C PRO A 91 -18.02 11.06 9.57
N GLY A 92 -18.87 10.11 9.97
CA GLY A 92 -18.94 8.80 9.33
C GLY A 92 -19.67 8.88 7.99
N GLY A 93 -19.38 7.94 7.08
CA GLY A 93 -20.03 7.85 5.78
C GLY A 93 -19.16 7.19 4.71
N VAL A 94 -19.69 7.13 3.50
CA VAL A 94 -18.95 6.72 2.31
C VAL A 94 -18.59 7.98 1.52
N PHE A 95 -17.31 8.16 1.28
CA PHE A 95 -16.78 9.33 0.57
C PHE A 95 -15.94 8.87 -0.61
N THR A 96 -15.94 9.65 -1.68
CA THR A 96 -15.05 9.48 -2.83
C THR A 96 -13.84 10.40 -2.69
N ILE A 97 -12.67 9.92 -3.10
CA ILE A 97 -11.48 10.78 -3.20
C ILE A 97 -11.72 11.77 -4.35
N LEU A 98 -11.91 13.04 -4.02
CA LEU A 98 -12.17 14.09 -5.01
C LEU A 98 -10.88 14.60 -5.65
N GLU A 99 -9.88 14.91 -4.82
CA GLU A 99 -8.62 15.51 -5.25
C GLU A 99 -7.44 14.99 -4.43
N LYS A 100 -6.23 15.08 -5.01
CA LYS A 100 -4.96 14.87 -4.31
C LYS A 100 -4.05 16.06 -4.61
N LYS A 101 -3.57 16.72 -3.57
CA LYS A 101 -2.59 17.81 -3.65
C LYS A 101 -1.41 17.49 -2.74
N GLN A 102 -0.21 17.80 -3.18
CA GLN A 102 0.99 17.64 -2.36
C GLN A 102 0.96 18.59 -1.16
N GLU A 103 0.50 19.82 -1.39
CA GLU A 103 0.27 20.84 -0.35
C GLU A 103 -1.19 21.32 -0.43
N HIS A 104 -1.83 21.43 0.73
CA HIS A 104 -3.21 21.90 0.86
C HIS A 104 -3.31 22.81 2.10
N TYR A 105 -4.01 23.93 1.93
CA TYR A 105 -4.31 24.87 3.00
C TYR A 105 -5.83 24.87 3.20
N SER A 106 -6.27 24.43 4.38
CA SER A 106 -7.67 24.54 4.76
C SER A 106 -8.04 26.02 4.92
N LYS A 107 -9.20 26.40 4.42
CA LYS A 107 -9.78 27.71 4.72
C LYS A 107 -10.37 27.74 6.11
#